data_AF-A0A0G4FF05-F1
#
_entry.id   AF-A0A0G4FF05-F1
#
_cell.length_a   1.000
_cell.length_b   1.000
_cell.length_c   1.000
_cell.angle_alpha   90.00
_cell.angle_beta   90.00
_cell.angle_gamma   90.00
#
_symmetry.space_group_name_H-M   'P 1'
#
loop_
_entity.id
_entity.type
_entity.pdbx_description
1 polymer ?
#
loop_
_entity_poly.entity_id
_entity_poly.type
_entity_poly.pdbx_seq_one_letter_code
_entity_poly.pdbx_strand_id
1 'polypeptide(L)'
;MGNALTNCDLTACCKQGGATTKNEMRFKGGNSGRPTPNTTTRLTNMPDTSGPSPTTGTGLSNSNAPRGASPTNAYEPPPSFASPADEPPQEPSPASANYENPYEPAYASPTAQQEEVGGWEPPQEPASSQLTREDVLQDPEACDFRLVSDIFEAWDPEQSGRCGLDSIPKMRDFLLHYTTIKPEEFDEKVMTALDESMTVPFDNFMDLLRSNAISEQRAISVFTRMEPAGQGEGGDLVSTFDARNVLRQLGERRLAGGQDADEATWESALDAIFRDADMAVNMEQFVGLYGKLATVLRGLQLLEGRGPR
;
A
#
# COMPACT_ATOMS: atom_id res chain seq x y z
N MET A 1 43.31 37.58 -29.27
CA MET A 1 41.98 37.19 -28.77
C MET A 1 42.13 35.79 -28.21
N GLY A 2 42.22 35.70 -26.89
CA GLY A 2 42.32 34.42 -26.18
C GLY A 2 40.97 33.97 -25.67
N ASN A 3 40.84 32.68 -25.39
CA ASN A 3 40.45 32.20 -24.07
C ASN A 3 40.80 30.71 -23.95
N ALA A 4 41.49 30.41 -22.86
CA ALA A 4 41.93 29.09 -22.44
C ALA A 4 40.93 28.50 -21.44
N LEU A 5 40.87 27.17 -21.42
CA LEU A 5 40.22 26.33 -20.42
C LEU A 5 40.84 26.52 -19.03
N THR A 6 40.05 26.42 -17.96
CA THR A 6 40.44 25.69 -16.72
C THR A 6 39.31 25.59 -15.68
N ASN A 7 39.15 24.34 -15.20
CA ASN A 7 38.72 23.83 -13.88
C ASN A 7 38.23 24.78 -12.78
N CYS A 8 37.12 24.39 -12.13
CA CYS A 8 36.90 24.65 -10.72
C CYS A 8 36.63 23.33 -9.97
N ASP A 9 37.61 22.98 -9.15
CA ASP A 9 37.63 21.93 -8.13
C ASP A 9 37.17 22.60 -6.81
N LEU A 10 36.17 22.04 -6.13
CA LEU A 10 35.58 22.59 -4.91
C LEU A 10 35.87 21.61 -3.76
N THR A 11 37.08 21.73 -3.22
CA THR A 11 37.51 21.06 -1.99
C THR A 11 37.50 22.06 -0.83
N ALA A 12 36.75 21.68 0.21
CA ALA A 12 36.93 21.97 1.64
C ALA A 12 37.13 23.42 2.13
N CYS A 13 36.15 23.92 2.88
CA CYS A 13 36.40 24.81 4.03
C CYS A 13 35.18 24.83 4.95
N CYS A 14 35.26 24.22 6.13
CA CYS A 14 34.65 24.72 7.36
C CYS A 14 35.09 23.85 8.56
N LYS A 15 36.10 24.36 9.28
CA LYS A 15 36.48 23.92 10.62
C LYS A 15 36.19 25.07 11.60
N GLN A 16 35.51 24.72 12.69
CA GLN A 16 35.64 25.22 14.07
C GLN A 16 35.09 26.60 14.50
N GLY A 17 34.34 26.53 15.62
CA GLY A 17 34.14 27.56 16.65
C GLY A 17 32.66 27.87 16.87
N GLY A 18 32.03 27.73 18.04
CA GLY A 18 32.42 27.35 19.40
C GLY A 18 31.21 27.49 20.34
N ALA A 19 31.39 27.06 21.60
CA ALA A 19 30.68 27.39 22.86
C ALA A 19 29.38 28.22 22.78
N THR A 20 28.25 27.93 23.46
CA THR A 20 28.00 27.70 24.91
C THR A 20 26.47 27.61 25.01
N THR A 21 25.83 26.71 25.78
CA THR A 21 25.43 26.99 27.17
C THR A 21 24.83 25.72 27.78
N LYS A 22 25.37 25.31 28.92
CA LYS A 22 24.75 24.36 29.85
C LYS A 22 23.45 24.99 30.38
N ASN A 23 22.32 24.32 30.22
CA ASN A 23 21.15 24.57 31.04
C ASN A 23 20.94 23.38 31.97
N GLU A 24 21.48 23.55 33.18
CA GLU A 24 21.42 22.62 34.30
C GLU A 24 20.09 22.85 35.03
N MET A 25 19.01 22.21 34.59
CA MET A 25 17.75 22.20 35.35
C MET A 25 17.82 21.19 36.48
N ARG A 26 18.15 21.74 37.64
CA ARG A 26 18.13 21.17 38.97
C ARG A 26 16.69 20.82 39.40
N PHE A 27 16.24 19.59 39.18
CA PHE A 27 15.06 19.06 39.88
C PHE A 27 15.43 18.70 41.32
N LYS A 28 14.93 19.51 42.26
CA LYS A 28 14.92 19.18 43.70
C LYS A 28 13.88 18.09 43.94
N GLY A 29 14.27 17.12 44.77
CA GLY A 29 13.49 15.94 45.09
C GLY A 29 12.15 16.22 45.78
N GLY A 30 11.18 15.38 45.43
CA GLY A 30 10.02 15.03 46.24
C GLY A 30 10.15 13.55 46.62
N ASN A 31 10.21 13.32 47.91
CA ASN A 31 10.51 12.06 48.57
C ASN A 31 9.28 11.13 48.62
N SER A 32 9.57 9.82 48.54
CA SER A 32 8.88 8.71 49.21
C SER A 32 7.38 8.46 48.97
N GLY A 33 7.11 7.48 48.11
CA GLY A 33 5.89 6.69 48.12
C GLY A 33 6.12 5.35 47.42
N ARG A 34 6.91 4.45 48.04
CA ARG A 34 7.04 3.05 47.60
C ARG A 34 5.79 2.27 48.05
N PRO A 35 5.04 1.62 47.14
CA PRO A 35 4.22 0.47 47.48
C PRO A 35 5.09 -0.79 47.34
N THR A 36 5.08 -1.59 48.39
CA THR A 36 5.72 -2.91 48.51
C THR A 36 5.16 -3.93 47.51
N PRO A 37 5.97 -4.93 47.08
CA PRO A 37 5.49 -6.02 46.24
C PRO A 37 4.72 -7.03 47.09
N ASN A 38 3.42 -7.17 46.86
CA ASN A 38 2.68 -8.32 47.38
C ASN A 38 2.83 -9.49 46.41
N THR A 39 3.83 -10.32 46.71
CA THR A 39 3.88 -11.72 46.33
C THR A 39 2.67 -12.43 46.93
N THR A 40 1.74 -12.89 46.08
CA THR A 40 0.81 -13.96 46.45
C THR A 40 0.78 -14.96 45.31
N THR A 41 1.63 -15.97 45.49
CA THR A 41 1.59 -17.25 44.82
C THR A 41 0.21 -17.88 45.02
N ARG A 42 -0.60 -17.94 43.96
CA ARG A 42 -1.78 -18.80 43.92
C ARG A 42 -1.55 -19.90 42.90
N LEU A 43 -0.94 -20.98 43.38
CA LEU A 43 -1.00 -22.30 42.78
C LEU A 43 -2.45 -22.76 42.78
N THR A 44 -3.07 -22.79 41.60
CA THR A 44 -4.28 -23.59 41.36
C THR A 44 -3.96 -24.64 40.32
N ASN A 45 -3.85 -25.85 40.85
CA ASN A 45 -3.92 -27.16 40.20
C ASN A 45 -4.66 -27.13 38.84
N MET A 46 -3.95 -27.48 37.77
CA MET A 46 -4.58 -28.01 36.56
C MET A 46 -4.60 -29.54 36.67
N PRO A 47 -5.76 -30.19 36.47
CA PRO A 47 -5.81 -31.64 36.38
C PRO A 47 -5.27 -32.13 35.03
N ASP A 48 -4.37 -33.11 35.12
CA ASP A 48 -3.97 -34.03 34.05
C ASP A 48 -5.22 -34.59 33.34
N THR A 49 -5.39 -34.24 32.06
CA THR A 49 -6.19 -35.03 31.13
C THR A 49 -5.25 -35.69 30.13
N SER A 50 -4.75 -36.84 30.54
CA SER A 50 -4.11 -37.84 29.69
C SER A 50 -5.15 -38.34 28.68
N GLY A 51 -4.96 -38.00 27.40
CA GLY A 51 -5.78 -38.47 26.27
C GLY A 51 -4.89 -39.22 25.27
N PRO A 52 -5.33 -40.38 24.75
CA PRO A 52 -4.46 -41.38 24.14
C PRO A 52 -4.00 -41.04 22.72
N SER A 53 -2.79 -41.51 22.43
CA SER A 53 -2.09 -41.46 21.14
C SER A 53 -2.91 -42.02 19.98
N PRO A 54 -2.90 -41.37 18.79
CA PRO A 54 -3.35 -42.01 17.56
C PRO A 54 -2.30 -42.98 17.04
N THR A 55 -2.77 -44.20 16.84
CA THR A 55 -2.09 -45.41 16.41
C THR A 55 -1.45 -45.26 15.02
N THR A 56 -0.22 -45.77 14.92
CA THR A 56 0.54 -45.97 13.69
C THR A 56 -0.19 -46.98 12.79
N GLY A 57 -0.82 -46.50 11.71
CA GLY A 57 -1.46 -47.32 10.70
C GLY A 57 -0.51 -47.63 9.55
N THR A 58 0.27 -48.70 9.69
CA THR A 58 1.08 -49.28 8.60
C THR A 58 0.17 -50.09 7.69
N GLY A 59 -0.30 -49.49 6.60
CA GLY A 59 -1.06 -50.16 5.54
C GLY A 59 -0.21 -50.39 4.30
N LEU A 60 0.45 -51.54 4.23
CA LEU A 60 0.98 -52.11 2.99
C LEU A 60 -0.17 -52.79 2.21
N SER A 61 0.03 -52.88 0.88
CA SER A 61 -0.62 -53.81 -0.07
C SER A 61 -1.87 -53.29 -0.79
N ASN A 62 -1.75 -53.01 -2.09
CA ASN A 62 -2.17 -53.91 -3.19
C ASN A 62 -2.24 -53.12 -4.50
N SER A 63 -1.43 -53.46 -5.51
CA SER A 63 -1.77 -54.39 -6.60
C SER A 63 -2.44 -53.71 -7.81
N ASN A 64 -1.65 -53.60 -8.87
CA ASN A 64 -1.97 -54.01 -10.24
C ASN A 64 -3.44 -54.01 -10.69
N ALA A 65 -3.72 -53.19 -11.72
CA ALA A 65 -4.24 -53.55 -13.05
C ALA A 65 -5.17 -52.44 -13.60
N PRO A 66 -5.53 -52.43 -14.91
CA PRO A 66 -4.76 -52.74 -16.10
C PRO A 66 -4.72 -51.55 -17.08
N ARG A 67 -3.82 -51.64 -18.07
CA ARG A 67 -3.88 -50.85 -19.31
C ARG A 67 -5.22 -51.11 -20.02
N GLY A 68 -6.10 -50.11 -20.02
CA GLY A 68 -7.33 -50.07 -20.80
C GLY A 68 -7.16 -49.17 -22.02
N ALA A 69 -7.50 -49.70 -23.19
CA ALA A 69 -7.34 -49.11 -24.49
C ALA A 69 -8.21 -47.87 -24.73
N SER A 70 -7.75 -47.04 -25.67
CA SER A 70 -8.38 -45.84 -26.22
C SER A 70 -9.82 -46.02 -26.67
N PRO A 71 -10.65 -44.97 -26.52
CA PRO A 71 -11.66 -44.63 -27.51
C PRO A 71 -11.16 -43.45 -28.37
N THR A 72 -10.84 -43.74 -29.63
CA THR A 72 -10.76 -42.73 -30.70
C THR A 72 -12.17 -42.18 -30.93
N ASN A 73 -12.53 -41.09 -30.26
CA ASN A 73 -13.70 -40.31 -30.65
C ASN A 73 -13.38 -39.59 -31.97
N ALA A 74 -13.97 -40.11 -33.04
CA ALA A 74 -14.03 -39.44 -34.32
C ALA A 74 -14.71 -38.08 -34.13
N TYR A 75 -13.95 -37.02 -34.36
CA TYR A 75 -14.43 -35.64 -34.38
C TYR A 75 -15.25 -35.48 -35.66
N GLU A 76 -16.57 -35.47 -35.54
CA GLU A 76 -17.47 -35.05 -36.62
C GLU A 76 -17.45 -33.50 -36.64
N PRO A 77 -17.03 -32.85 -37.74
CA PRO A 77 -17.06 -31.40 -37.81
C PRO A 77 -18.52 -30.91 -37.78
N PRO A 78 -18.84 -29.86 -37.02
CA PRO A 78 -20.17 -29.29 -37.03
C PRO A 78 -20.52 -28.75 -38.42
N PRO A 79 -21.79 -28.83 -38.85
CA PRO A 79 -22.23 -28.28 -40.13
C PRO A 79 -22.01 -26.77 -40.17
N SER A 80 -21.30 -26.29 -41.20
CA SER A 80 -21.24 -24.87 -41.56
C SER A 80 -22.65 -24.35 -41.84
N PHE A 81 -23.25 -23.70 -40.85
CA PHE A 81 -24.35 -22.78 -41.10
C PHE A 81 -23.77 -21.51 -41.72
N ALA A 82 -23.92 -21.41 -43.04
CA ALA A 82 -23.77 -20.16 -43.76
C ALA A 82 -24.84 -19.19 -43.22
N SER A 83 -24.41 -18.21 -42.42
CA SER A 83 -25.27 -17.10 -42.04
C SER A 83 -25.57 -16.26 -43.29
N PRO A 84 -26.85 -15.97 -43.58
CA PRO A 84 -27.21 -15.03 -44.62
C PRO A 84 -26.68 -13.63 -44.27
N ALA A 85 -26.10 -12.98 -45.27
CA ALA A 85 -25.76 -11.57 -45.24
C ALA A 85 -27.04 -10.76 -45.11
N ASP A 86 -27.37 -10.34 -43.89
CA ASP A 86 -28.33 -9.27 -43.63
C ASP A 86 -27.51 -8.05 -43.20
N GLU A 87 -27.19 -7.24 -44.20
CA GLU A 87 -26.53 -5.95 -44.08
C GLU A 87 -27.56 -4.97 -43.49
N PRO A 88 -27.39 -4.48 -42.24
CA PRO A 88 -28.32 -3.51 -41.68
C PRO A 88 -28.24 -2.20 -42.48
N PRO A 89 -29.38 -1.54 -42.77
CA PRO A 89 -29.41 -0.28 -43.49
C PRO A 89 -28.59 0.78 -42.75
N GLN A 90 -27.65 1.39 -43.48
CA GLN A 90 -26.89 2.56 -43.03
C GLN A 90 -27.86 3.66 -42.59
N GLU A 91 -27.87 3.96 -41.29
CA GLU A 91 -28.48 5.20 -40.80
C GLU A 91 -27.71 6.40 -41.36
N PRO A 92 -28.41 7.39 -41.93
CA PRO A 92 -27.77 8.61 -42.40
C PRO A 92 -27.23 9.40 -41.20
N SER A 93 -25.91 9.66 -41.21
CA SER A 93 -25.26 10.60 -40.30
C SER A 93 -26.05 11.92 -40.23
N PRO A 94 -26.54 12.34 -39.05
CA PRO A 94 -27.14 13.65 -38.92
C PRO A 94 -26.07 14.71 -39.20
N ALA A 95 -26.37 15.53 -40.22
CA ALA A 95 -25.57 16.68 -40.60
C ALA A 95 -25.26 17.53 -39.37
N SER A 96 -23.98 17.87 -39.22
CA SER A 96 -23.47 18.81 -38.23
C SER A 96 -24.23 20.13 -38.31
N ALA A 97 -25.20 20.32 -37.44
CA ALA A 97 -25.81 21.62 -37.19
C ALA A 97 -24.78 22.45 -36.41
N ASN A 98 -24.04 23.26 -37.16
CA ASN A 98 -23.18 24.31 -36.65
C ASN A 98 -24.06 25.35 -35.94
N TYR A 99 -24.36 25.12 -34.66
CA TYR A 99 -24.99 26.11 -33.80
C TYR A 99 -23.92 27.12 -33.37
N GLU A 100 -23.75 28.18 -34.17
CA GLU A 100 -23.22 29.44 -33.67
C GLU A 100 -24.17 29.91 -32.57
N ASN A 101 -23.68 29.88 -31.33
CA ASN A 101 -24.35 30.40 -30.16
C ASN A 101 -23.83 31.84 -29.93
N PRO A 102 -24.49 32.89 -30.45
CA PRO A 102 -24.17 34.25 -30.04
C PRO A 102 -24.79 34.48 -28.67
N TYR A 103 -24.07 35.17 -27.79
CA TYR A 103 -24.39 35.51 -26.39
C TYR A 103 -23.80 34.58 -25.32
N GLU A 104 -22.47 34.62 -25.19
CA GLU A 104 -21.85 34.56 -23.85
C GLU A 104 -21.93 35.97 -23.22
N PRO A 105 -22.74 36.20 -22.17
CA PRO A 105 -22.55 37.36 -21.33
C PRO A 105 -21.21 37.21 -20.60
N ALA A 106 -20.40 38.26 -20.63
CA ALA A 106 -19.12 38.34 -19.94
C ALA A 106 -19.31 38.20 -18.43
N TYR A 107 -19.29 36.97 -17.93
CA TYR A 107 -19.10 36.70 -16.51
C TYR A 107 -17.64 37.01 -16.21
N ALA A 108 -17.40 38.12 -15.53
CA ALA A 108 -16.13 38.38 -14.87
C ALA A 108 -15.85 37.17 -13.98
N SER A 109 -14.87 36.34 -14.37
CA SER A 109 -14.37 35.26 -13.54
C SER A 109 -14.05 35.86 -12.17
N PRO A 110 -14.76 35.48 -11.09
CA PRO A 110 -14.27 35.82 -9.77
C PRO A 110 -12.89 35.18 -9.72
N THR A 111 -11.85 36.01 -9.57
CA THR A 111 -10.52 35.59 -9.20
C THR A 111 -10.68 34.84 -7.88
N ALA A 112 -10.89 33.53 -7.98
CA ALA A 112 -10.89 32.64 -6.85
C ALA A 112 -9.49 32.79 -6.25
N GLN A 113 -9.43 33.53 -5.14
CA GLN A 113 -8.30 33.46 -4.25
C GLN A 113 -8.20 31.97 -3.90
N GLN A 114 -7.26 31.28 -4.54
CA GLN A 114 -6.79 29.99 -4.05
C GLN A 114 -6.27 30.30 -2.66
N GLU A 115 -7.12 30.15 -1.65
CA GLU A 115 -6.65 29.98 -0.29
C GLU A 115 -5.65 28.83 -0.38
N GLU A 116 -4.38 29.14 -0.08
CA GLU A 116 -3.35 28.13 0.04
C GLU A 116 -3.79 27.21 1.16
N VAL A 117 -4.53 26.17 0.78
CA VAL A 117 -4.97 25.09 1.66
C VAL A 117 -3.70 24.58 2.30
N GLY A 118 -3.60 24.77 3.62
CA GLY A 118 -2.37 24.68 4.38
C GLY A 118 -1.55 23.48 3.94
N GLY A 119 -0.48 23.76 3.20
CA GLY A 119 0.37 22.73 2.64
C GLY A 119 0.83 21.82 3.77
N TRP A 120 0.67 20.51 3.57
CA TRP A 120 1.24 19.52 4.46
C TRP A 120 2.74 19.79 4.56
N GLU A 121 3.20 20.25 5.73
CA GLU A 121 4.61 20.37 6.02
C GLU A 121 5.03 19.07 6.71
N PRO A 122 5.98 18.29 6.13
CA PRO A 122 6.49 17.10 6.78
C PRO A 122 6.96 17.45 8.20
N PRO A 123 6.68 16.61 9.21
CA PRO A 123 7.25 16.79 10.55
C PRO A 123 8.77 17.02 10.46
N GLN A 124 9.26 18.07 11.11
CA GLN A 124 10.70 18.35 11.15
C GLN A 124 11.42 17.23 11.90
N GLU A 125 12.12 16.38 11.13
CA GLU A 125 12.92 15.23 11.55
C GLU A 125 12.26 14.28 12.57
N PRO A 126 11.47 13.29 12.11
CA PRO A 126 10.95 12.25 12.99
C PRO A 126 12.07 11.42 13.65
N ALA A 127 11.75 10.86 14.83
CA ALA A 127 12.61 9.94 15.58
C ALA A 127 12.96 8.64 14.81
N SER A 128 12.25 8.37 13.70
CA SER A 128 12.60 7.38 12.68
C SER A 128 13.93 7.61 11.96
N SER A 129 14.81 8.51 12.44
CA SER A 129 16.12 8.85 11.86
C SER A 129 17.11 7.67 11.78
N GLN A 130 16.69 6.46 12.18
CA GLN A 130 17.47 5.22 12.11
C GLN A 130 16.94 4.20 11.11
N LEU A 131 15.75 4.39 10.53
CA LEU A 131 15.26 3.47 9.52
C LEU A 131 16.03 3.68 8.22
N THR A 132 16.49 2.58 7.65
CA THR A 132 17.14 2.55 6.35
C THR A 132 16.20 1.99 5.30
N ARG A 133 16.55 2.20 4.03
CA ARG A 133 15.81 1.62 2.91
C ARG A 133 15.80 0.10 2.97
N GLU A 134 16.91 -0.50 3.40
CA GLU A 134 17.07 -1.93 3.58
C GLU A 134 16.11 -2.47 4.64
N ASP A 135 15.87 -1.72 5.73
CA ASP A 135 14.90 -2.12 6.76
C ASP A 135 13.48 -2.21 6.20
N VAL A 136 13.08 -1.23 5.36
CA VAL A 136 11.76 -1.24 4.69
C VAL A 136 11.59 -2.44 3.77
N LEU A 137 12.65 -2.84 3.06
CA LEU A 137 12.62 -4.01 2.18
C LEU A 137 12.69 -5.34 2.95
N GLN A 138 13.24 -5.35 4.16
CA GLN A 138 13.34 -6.54 4.98
C GLN A 138 12.04 -6.83 5.73
N ASP A 139 11.44 -5.81 6.34
CA ASP A 139 10.19 -5.89 7.10
C ASP A 139 9.32 -4.65 6.82
N PRO A 140 8.58 -4.65 5.69
CA PRO A 140 7.82 -3.48 5.27
C PRO A 140 6.68 -3.15 6.23
N GLU A 141 6.07 -4.15 6.86
CA GLU A 141 4.93 -3.93 7.76
C GLU A 141 5.36 -3.27 9.07
N ALA A 142 6.47 -3.71 9.66
CA ALA A 142 6.99 -3.09 10.87
C ALA A 142 7.53 -1.67 10.60
N CYS A 143 8.20 -1.46 9.47
CA CYS A 143 8.70 -0.14 9.09
C CYS A 143 7.56 0.82 8.79
N ASP A 144 6.55 0.38 8.03
CA ASP A 144 5.35 1.17 7.75
C ASP A 144 4.62 1.55 9.04
N PHE A 145 4.40 0.61 9.95
CA PHE A 145 3.79 0.90 11.25
C PHE A 145 4.57 1.99 12.02
N ARG A 146 5.90 1.89 12.08
CA ARG A 146 6.74 2.89 12.77
C ARG A 146 6.68 4.26 12.10
N LEU A 147 6.88 4.32 10.79
CA LEU A 147 6.86 5.58 10.04
C LEU A 147 5.51 6.28 10.15
N VAL A 148 4.41 5.51 10.08
CA VAL A 148 3.06 6.03 10.21
C VAL A 148 2.75 6.44 11.66
N SER A 149 3.27 5.72 12.66
CA SER A 149 3.18 6.09 14.07
C SER A 149 3.83 7.45 14.34
N ASP A 150 5.04 7.68 13.85
CA ASP A 150 5.75 8.96 14.02
C ASP A 150 4.96 10.14 13.43
N ILE A 151 4.33 9.94 12.28
CA ILE A 151 3.49 10.95 11.63
C ILE A 151 2.21 11.20 12.44
N PHE A 152 1.59 10.14 12.94
CA PHE A 152 0.39 10.22 13.76
C PHE A 152 0.67 10.92 15.10
N GLU A 153 1.80 10.63 15.74
CA GLU A 153 2.25 11.31 16.96
C GLU A 153 2.46 12.82 16.74
N ALA A 154 2.90 13.23 15.55
CA ALA A 154 3.00 14.65 15.20
C ALA A 154 1.63 15.35 15.11
N TRP A 155 0.54 14.59 14.99
CA TRP A 155 -0.83 15.09 15.00
C TRP A 155 -1.50 15.00 16.38
N ASP A 156 -0.88 14.30 17.32
CA ASP A 156 -1.34 14.08 18.69
C ASP A 156 -0.37 14.76 19.68
N PRO A 157 -0.51 16.09 19.89
CA PRO A 157 0.40 16.83 20.77
C PRO A 157 0.34 16.35 22.23
N GLU A 158 -0.72 15.66 22.61
CA GLU A 158 -0.90 15.11 23.96
C GLU A 158 -0.26 13.73 24.13
N GLN A 159 0.20 13.10 23.03
CA GLN A 159 0.75 11.73 23.00
C GLN A 159 -0.21 10.72 23.66
N SER A 160 -1.50 10.91 23.44
CA SER A 160 -2.58 10.08 23.96
C SER A 160 -2.81 8.80 23.16
N GLY A 161 -2.18 8.68 21.98
CA GLY A 161 -2.44 7.65 20.98
C GLY A 161 -3.72 7.89 20.18
N ARG A 162 -4.24 9.13 20.20
CA ARG A 162 -5.56 9.50 19.67
C ARG A 162 -5.53 10.88 19.01
N CYS A 163 -6.11 10.98 17.84
CA CYS A 163 -6.28 12.26 17.15
C CYS A 163 -7.70 12.82 17.35
N GLY A 164 -7.80 14.07 17.80
CA GLY A 164 -9.06 14.81 17.84
C GLY A 164 -9.52 15.33 16.47
N LEU A 165 -10.70 15.94 16.44
CA LEU A 165 -11.30 16.47 15.19
C LEU A 165 -10.44 17.55 14.51
N ASP A 166 -9.65 18.30 15.27
CA ASP A 166 -8.76 19.35 14.75
C ASP A 166 -7.62 18.79 13.88
N SER A 167 -7.27 17.50 14.04
CA SER A 167 -6.23 16.81 13.28
C SER A 167 -6.76 16.17 11.99
N ILE A 168 -8.09 16.15 11.77
CA ILE A 168 -8.72 15.54 10.59
C ILE A 168 -8.21 16.13 9.27
N PRO A 169 -8.00 17.44 9.09
CA PRO A 169 -7.49 17.97 7.83
C PRO A 169 -6.12 17.37 7.44
N LYS A 170 -5.19 17.23 8.39
CA LYS A 170 -3.87 16.62 8.14
C LYS A 170 -4.00 15.13 7.80
N MET A 171 -4.89 14.44 8.52
CA MET A 171 -5.18 13.03 8.29
C MET A 171 -5.82 12.81 6.90
N ARG A 172 -6.66 13.75 6.46
CA ARG A 172 -7.29 13.74 5.14
C ARG A 172 -6.27 13.77 4.04
N ASP A 173 -5.37 14.74 4.05
CA ASP A 173 -4.37 14.89 3.01
C ASP A 173 -3.47 13.64 2.94
N PHE A 174 -3.09 13.11 4.10
CA PHE A 174 -2.32 11.88 4.19
C PHE A 174 -3.07 10.66 3.62
N LEU A 175 -4.31 10.43 4.04
CA LEU A 175 -5.09 9.27 3.60
C LEU A 175 -5.44 9.36 2.11
N LEU A 176 -5.85 10.52 1.61
CA LEU A 176 -6.16 10.70 0.19
C LEU A 176 -4.92 10.50 -0.69
N HIS A 177 -3.73 10.77 -0.18
CA HIS A 177 -2.49 10.54 -0.90
C HIS A 177 -2.07 9.07 -0.93
N TYR A 178 -2.16 8.37 0.21
CA TYR A 178 -1.64 7.01 0.36
C TYR A 178 -2.69 5.89 0.24
N THR A 179 -3.97 6.23 0.06
CA THR A 179 -5.06 5.25 -0.08
C THR A 179 -5.81 5.45 -1.40
N THR A 180 -6.82 4.61 -1.61
CA THR A 180 -7.77 4.71 -2.73
C THR A 180 -9.09 5.37 -2.34
N ILE A 181 -9.17 5.93 -1.13
CA ILE A 181 -10.35 6.66 -0.65
C ILE A 181 -10.57 7.88 -1.55
N LYS A 182 -11.79 8.07 -2.01
CA LYS A 182 -12.16 9.27 -2.76
C LYS A 182 -12.43 10.44 -1.81
N PRO A 183 -12.18 11.70 -2.22
CA PRO A 183 -12.44 12.87 -1.37
C PRO A 183 -13.86 12.94 -0.80
N GLU A 184 -14.85 12.46 -1.54
CA GLU A 184 -16.27 12.42 -1.15
C GLU A 184 -16.63 11.26 -0.19
N GLU A 185 -15.82 10.20 -0.14
CA GLU A 185 -16.00 9.04 0.74
C GLU A 185 -15.24 9.20 2.06
N PHE A 186 -14.34 10.19 2.13
CA PHE A 186 -13.44 10.39 3.26
C PHE A 186 -14.18 10.60 4.58
N ASP A 187 -15.16 11.52 4.61
CA ASP A 187 -15.88 11.86 5.84
C ASP A 187 -16.64 10.65 6.39
N GLU A 188 -17.26 9.84 5.53
CA GLU A 188 -17.95 8.61 5.93
C GLU A 188 -16.96 7.62 6.57
N LYS A 189 -15.81 7.39 5.93
CA LYS A 189 -14.78 6.47 6.41
C LYS A 189 -14.19 6.90 7.75
N VAL A 190 -13.88 8.18 7.92
CA VAL A 190 -13.35 8.70 9.20
C VAL A 190 -14.41 8.60 10.30
N MET A 191 -15.68 8.89 10.01
CA MET A 191 -16.76 8.73 10.98
C MET A 191 -16.90 7.29 11.48
N THR A 192 -16.64 6.29 10.62
CA THR A 192 -16.60 4.87 11.06
C THR A 192 -15.39 4.51 11.92
N ALA A 193 -14.32 5.31 11.84
CA ALA A 193 -13.08 5.11 12.61
C ALA A 193 -13.09 5.86 13.95
N LEU A 194 -14.05 6.77 14.18
CA LEU A 194 -14.19 7.49 15.45
C LEU A 194 -14.64 6.55 16.57
N ASP A 195 -14.10 6.77 17.75
CA ASP A 195 -14.54 6.11 18.97
C ASP A 195 -15.62 6.90 19.72
N GLU A 196 -16.04 6.43 20.89
CA GLU A 196 -17.04 7.10 21.73
C GLU A 196 -16.63 8.53 22.16
N SER A 197 -15.33 8.82 22.17
CA SER A 197 -14.78 10.12 22.55
C SER A 197 -14.68 11.11 21.37
N MET A 198 -15.21 10.76 20.19
CA MET A 198 -15.03 11.53 18.96
C MET A 198 -13.55 11.75 18.59
N THR A 199 -12.72 10.75 18.90
CA THR A 199 -11.31 10.71 18.53
C THR A 199 -11.05 9.53 17.61
N VAL A 200 -10.00 9.59 16.79
CA VAL A 200 -9.53 8.45 16.00
C VAL A 200 -8.35 7.81 16.74
N PRO A 201 -8.50 6.61 17.33
CA PRO A 201 -7.38 5.85 17.85
C PRO A 201 -6.39 5.47 16.74
N PHE A 202 -5.10 5.34 17.07
CA PHE A 202 -4.08 4.95 16.10
C PHE A 202 -4.39 3.62 15.38
N ASP A 203 -4.89 2.62 16.10
CA ASP A 203 -5.24 1.32 15.51
C ASP A 203 -6.33 1.46 14.44
N ASN A 204 -7.39 2.25 14.71
CA ASN A 204 -8.46 2.50 13.74
C ASN A 204 -7.95 3.28 12.51
N PHE A 205 -7.01 4.20 12.73
CA PHE A 205 -6.34 4.91 11.62
C PHE A 205 -5.50 3.96 10.76
N MET A 206 -4.73 3.06 11.38
CA MET A 206 -3.97 2.04 10.68
C MET A 206 -4.86 1.07 9.90
N ASP A 207 -5.99 0.66 10.48
CA ASP A 207 -6.98 -0.18 9.79
C ASP A 207 -7.57 0.55 8.57
N LEU A 208 -7.87 1.84 8.72
CA LEU A 208 -8.36 2.66 7.61
C LEU A 208 -7.32 2.79 6.49
N LEU A 209 -6.06 3.03 6.85
CA LEU A 209 -4.94 3.12 5.91
C LEU A 209 -4.70 1.80 5.16
N ARG A 210 -4.75 0.66 5.86
CA ARG A 210 -4.47 -0.68 5.30
C ARG A 210 -5.63 -1.19 4.44
N SER A 211 -6.85 -1.11 4.94
CA SER A 211 -8.05 -1.59 4.23
C SER A 211 -8.33 -0.83 2.93
N ASN A 212 -7.87 0.42 2.82
CA ASN A 212 -8.03 1.24 1.62
C ASN A 212 -6.71 1.46 0.87
N ALA A 213 -5.63 0.76 1.25
CA ALA A 213 -4.31 0.92 0.64
C ALA A 213 -4.36 0.59 -0.86
N ILE A 214 -5.19 -0.36 -1.29
CA ILE A 214 -5.38 -0.74 -2.69
C ILE A 214 -6.88 -0.90 -3.00
N SER A 215 -7.23 -0.78 -4.28
CA SER A 215 -8.56 -1.18 -4.75
C SER A 215 -8.54 -2.66 -5.11
N GLU A 216 -9.07 -3.51 -4.23
CA GLU A 216 -9.15 -4.96 -4.46
C GLU A 216 -9.91 -5.31 -5.74
N GLN A 217 -11.03 -4.61 -6.01
CA GLN A 217 -11.80 -4.80 -7.24
C GLN A 217 -10.95 -4.53 -8.49
N ARG A 218 -10.08 -3.51 -8.44
CA ARG A 218 -9.15 -3.22 -9.54
C ARG A 218 -8.10 -4.33 -9.68
N ALA A 219 -7.54 -4.81 -8.57
CA ALA A 219 -6.56 -5.90 -8.57
C ALA A 219 -7.16 -7.19 -9.17
N ILE A 220 -8.38 -7.55 -8.76
CA ILE A 220 -9.14 -8.70 -9.29
C ILE A 220 -9.43 -8.52 -10.79
N SER A 221 -9.85 -7.32 -11.21
CA SER A 221 -10.13 -7.00 -12.61
C SER A 221 -8.86 -7.08 -13.48
N VAL A 222 -7.70 -6.73 -12.93
CA VAL A 222 -6.42 -6.91 -13.61
C VAL A 222 -6.03 -8.38 -13.65
N PHE A 223 -6.20 -9.12 -12.55
CA PHE A 223 -5.87 -10.53 -12.48
C PHE A 223 -6.64 -11.38 -13.48
N THR A 224 -7.95 -11.17 -13.58
CA THR A 224 -8.83 -11.89 -14.53
C THR A 224 -8.54 -11.61 -16.00
N ARG A 225 -7.74 -10.58 -16.31
CA ARG A 225 -7.28 -10.27 -17.68
C ARG A 225 -5.92 -10.88 -18.01
N MET A 226 -5.21 -11.42 -17.02
CA MET A 226 -3.93 -12.10 -17.24
C MET A 226 -4.17 -13.47 -17.87
N GLU A 227 -3.27 -13.90 -18.75
CA GLU A 227 -3.34 -15.24 -19.32
C GLU A 227 -2.96 -16.29 -18.26
N PRO A 228 -3.75 -17.36 -18.09
CA PRO A 228 -3.42 -18.39 -17.12
C PRO A 228 -2.15 -19.14 -17.53
N ALA A 229 -1.34 -19.51 -16.54
CA ALA A 229 -0.10 -20.26 -16.71
C ALA A 229 -0.40 -21.74 -17.06
N GLY A 230 -0.85 -21.98 -18.29
CA GLY A 230 -1.05 -23.31 -18.87
C GLY A 230 -2.52 -23.67 -19.15
N GLN A 231 -2.73 -24.50 -20.17
CA GLN A 231 -4.04 -25.04 -20.57
C GLN A 231 -4.55 -26.17 -19.65
N GLY A 232 -4.14 -26.20 -18.39
CA GLY A 232 -4.54 -27.24 -17.44
C GLY A 232 -5.88 -26.91 -16.76
N GLU A 233 -6.62 -27.92 -16.32
CA GLU A 233 -7.91 -27.83 -15.61
C GLU A 233 -7.85 -27.12 -14.22
N GLY A 234 -6.84 -26.30 -13.94
CA GLY A 234 -6.66 -25.54 -12.69
C GLY A 234 -6.68 -24.02 -12.89
N GLY A 235 -7.66 -23.54 -13.66
CA GLY A 235 -7.66 -22.29 -14.45
C GLY A 235 -7.50 -20.92 -13.80
N ASP A 236 -7.05 -20.78 -12.55
CA ASP A 236 -6.90 -19.48 -11.87
C ASP A 236 -5.48 -19.24 -11.33
N LEU A 237 -4.47 -19.75 -12.03
CA LEU A 237 -3.06 -19.53 -11.68
C LEU A 237 -2.36 -18.71 -12.75
N VAL A 238 -1.65 -17.67 -12.31
CA VAL A 238 -0.82 -16.81 -13.17
C VAL A 238 0.64 -17.05 -12.85
N SER A 239 1.52 -16.98 -13.85
CA SER A 239 2.95 -17.15 -13.61
C SER A 239 3.46 -16.00 -12.73
N THR A 240 4.38 -16.32 -11.82
CA THR A 240 4.99 -15.29 -10.95
C THR A 240 5.69 -14.19 -11.75
N PHE A 241 6.22 -14.52 -12.93
CA PHE A 241 6.80 -13.56 -13.86
C PHE A 241 5.77 -12.55 -14.39
N ASP A 242 4.60 -13.03 -14.85
CA ASP A 242 3.54 -12.17 -15.35
C ASP A 242 2.94 -11.32 -14.22
N ALA A 243 2.71 -11.94 -13.06
CA ALA A 243 2.24 -11.24 -11.86
C ALA A 243 3.21 -10.12 -11.46
N ARG A 244 4.52 -10.37 -11.44
CA ARG A 244 5.55 -9.37 -11.13
C ARG A 244 5.53 -8.20 -12.10
N ASN A 245 5.48 -8.48 -13.40
CA ASN A 245 5.42 -7.45 -14.45
C ASN A 245 4.15 -6.58 -14.32
N VAL A 246 3.01 -7.19 -14.03
CA VAL A 246 1.75 -6.49 -13.89
C VAL A 246 1.69 -5.66 -12.60
N LEU A 247 2.19 -6.20 -11.48
CA LEU A 247 2.29 -5.45 -10.23
C LEU A 247 3.20 -4.23 -10.36
N ARG A 248 4.32 -4.38 -11.08
CA ARG A 248 5.19 -3.25 -11.42
C ARG A 248 4.44 -2.16 -12.17
N GLN A 249 3.72 -2.50 -13.23
CA GLN A 249 2.90 -1.54 -13.99
C GLN A 249 1.82 -0.88 -13.13
N LEU A 250 1.19 -1.62 -12.21
CA LEU A 250 0.21 -1.08 -11.27
C LEU A 250 0.84 -0.09 -10.28
N GLY A 251 2.05 -0.41 -9.79
CA GLY A 251 2.83 0.46 -8.92
C GLY A 251 3.29 1.74 -9.63
N GLU A 252 3.87 1.63 -10.83
CA GLU A 252 4.31 2.78 -11.64
C GLU A 252 3.16 3.74 -11.93
N ARG A 253 1.97 3.22 -12.29
CA ARG A 253 0.77 4.05 -12.51
C ARG A 253 0.30 4.78 -11.26
N ARG A 254 0.55 4.22 -10.08
CA ARG A 254 0.21 4.85 -8.81
C ARG A 254 1.20 5.98 -8.48
N LEU A 255 2.48 5.80 -8.79
CA LEU A 255 3.55 6.79 -8.55
C LEU A 255 3.67 7.85 -9.64
N ALA A 256 2.93 7.74 -10.75
CA ALA A 256 2.95 8.65 -11.89
C ALA A 256 2.66 10.13 -11.57
N GLY A 257 2.30 10.47 -10.32
CA GLY A 257 2.19 11.83 -9.79
C GLY A 257 3.53 12.57 -9.58
N GLY A 258 4.65 12.08 -10.12
CA GLY A 258 5.91 12.82 -10.18
C GLY A 258 7.06 12.24 -9.35
N GLN A 259 7.02 10.96 -9.01
CA GLN A 259 8.13 10.27 -8.34
C GLN A 259 8.52 9.01 -9.10
N ASP A 260 9.48 9.17 -9.99
CA ASP A 260 10.13 8.04 -10.64
C ASP A 260 11.06 7.37 -9.63
N ALA A 261 10.61 6.24 -9.06
CA ALA A 261 11.51 5.32 -8.40
C ALA A 261 12.47 4.74 -9.45
N ASP A 262 13.75 4.68 -9.13
CA ASP A 262 14.76 4.11 -10.02
C ASP A 262 14.53 2.59 -10.17
N GLU A 263 15.03 2.07 -11.29
CA GLU A 263 14.93 0.64 -11.65
C GLU A 263 15.36 -0.28 -10.51
N ALA A 264 16.47 0.06 -9.83
CA ALA A 264 17.00 -0.77 -8.75
C ALA A 264 16.07 -0.79 -7.53
N THR A 265 15.32 0.28 -7.28
CA THR A 265 14.27 0.32 -6.25
C THR A 265 13.12 -0.59 -6.59
N TRP A 266 12.63 -0.54 -7.83
CA TRP A 266 11.56 -1.42 -8.27
C TRP A 266 11.94 -2.90 -8.17
N GLU A 267 13.11 -3.26 -8.66
CA GLU A 267 13.57 -4.66 -8.60
C GLU A 267 13.74 -5.12 -7.15
N SER A 268 14.34 -4.30 -6.28
CA SER A 268 14.51 -4.63 -4.86
C SER A 268 13.17 -4.77 -4.12
N ALA A 269 12.21 -3.89 -4.40
CA ALA A 269 10.88 -3.94 -3.81
C ALA A 269 10.12 -5.20 -4.25
N LEU A 270 10.14 -5.51 -5.55
CA LEU A 270 9.51 -6.71 -6.09
C LEU A 270 10.18 -7.99 -5.57
N ASP A 271 11.51 -8.02 -5.47
CA ASP A 271 12.24 -9.14 -4.87
C ASP A 271 11.86 -9.37 -3.41
N ALA A 272 11.70 -8.30 -2.63
CA ALA A 272 11.25 -8.40 -1.24
C ALA A 272 9.84 -8.99 -1.13
N ILE A 273 8.91 -8.54 -1.98
CA ILE A 273 7.49 -8.95 -1.92
C ILE A 273 7.29 -10.38 -2.42
N PHE A 274 8.05 -10.80 -3.45
CA PHE A 274 7.97 -12.14 -4.04
C PHE A 274 8.88 -13.17 -3.39
N ARG A 275 9.64 -12.81 -2.33
CA ARG A 275 10.56 -13.72 -1.65
C ARG A 275 9.91 -15.04 -1.21
N ASP A 276 8.66 -14.96 -0.75
CA ASP A 276 7.90 -16.09 -0.22
C ASP A 276 6.80 -16.57 -1.19
N ALA A 277 6.79 -16.07 -2.43
CA ALA A 277 5.80 -16.45 -3.43
C ALA A 277 6.19 -17.76 -4.15
N ASP A 278 5.19 -18.58 -4.48
CA ASP A 278 5.36 -19.77 -5.30
C ASP A 278 5.69 -19.41 -6.77
N MET A 279 5.91 -20.41 -7.63
CA MET A 279 6.14 -20.22 -9.07
C MET A 279 4.90 -19.76 -9.85
N ALA A 280 3.72 -19.95 -9.25
CA ALA A 280 2.44 -19.48 -9.76
C ALA A 280 1.63 -18.88 -8.61
N VAL A 281 0.84 -17.87 -8.93
CA VAL A 281 0.12 -17.05 -7.97
C VAL A 281 -1.36 -17.14 -8.29
N ASN A 282 -2.18 -17.44 -7.27
CA ASN A 282 -3.64 -17.37 -7.40
C ASN A 282 -4.15 -15.94 -7.16
N MET A 283 -5.45 -15.71 -7.37
CA MET A 283 -6.04 -14.36 -7.26
C MET A 283 -5.86 -13.74 -5.86
N GLU A 284 -6.09 -14.52 -4.79
CA GLU A 284 -5.99 -14.03 -3.41
C GLU A 284 -4.55 -13.65 -3.05
N GLN A 285 -3.58 -14.50 -3.43
CA GLN A 285 -2.17 -14.20 -3.28
C GLN A 285 -1.77 -12.96 -4.06
N PHE A 286 -2.28 -12.77 -5.28
CA PHE A 286 -1.99 -11.59 -6.09
C PHE A 286 -2.50 -10.29 -5.43
N VAL A 287 -3.72 -10.30 -4.88
CA VAL A 287 -4.26 -9.15 -4.12
C VAL A 287 -3.39 -8.86 -2.89
N GLY A 288 -2.98 -9.90 -2.16
CA GLY A 288 -2.07 -9.77 -1.02
C GLY A 288 -0.71 -9.18 -1.40
N LEU A 289 -0.10 -9.64 -2.49
CA LEU A 289 1.16 -9.11 -3.01
C LEU A 289 1.01 -7.64 -3.44
N TYR A 290 -0.13 -7.25 -4.01
CA TYR A 290 -0.39 -5.85 -4.35
C TYR A 290 -0.51 -4.95 -3.10
N GLY A 291 -1.15 -5.46 -2.03
CA GLY A 291 -1.21 -4.76 -0.74
C GLY A 291 0.17 -4.58 -0.11
N LYS A 292 1.00 -5.63 -0.15
CA LYS A 292 2.42 -5.56 0.28
C LYS A 292 3.22 -4.55 -0.55
N LEU A 293 3.01 -4.52 -1.87
CA LEU A 293 3.64 -3.52 -2.73
C LEU A 293 3.26 -2.10 -2.33
N ALA A 294 1.98 -1.83 -2.10
CA ALA A 294 1.54 -0.51 -1.64
C ALA A 294 2.19 -0.10 -0.31
N THR A 295 2.39 -1.05 0.60
CA THR A 295 3.05 -0.84 1.89
C THR A 295 4.53 -0.52 1.73
N VAL A 296 5.26 -1.30 0.91
CA VAL A 296 6.68 -1.02 0.59
C VAL A 296 6.85 0.36 -0.03
N LEU A 297 6.04 0.69 -1.05
CA LEU A 297 6.13 1.97 -1.74
C LEU A 297 5.85 3.14 -0.81
N ARG A 298 4.83 3.04 0.05
CA ARG A 298 4.55 4.06 1.06
C ARG A 298 5.73 4.21 2.03
N GLY A 299 6.25 3.11 2.58
CA GLY A 299 7.40 3.14 3.48
C GLY A 299 8.61 3.84 2.86
N LEU A 300 8.92 3.55 1.59
CA LEU A 300 10.01 4.20 0.86
C LEU A 300 9.76 5.70 0.66
N GLN A 301 8.53 6.10 0.28
CA GLN A 301 8.17 7.51 0.13
C GLN A 301 8.27 8.29 1.45
N LEU A 302 7.76 7.71 2.53
CA LEU A 302 7.83 8.32 3.86
C LEU A 302 9.28 8.46 4.33
N LEU A 303 10.11 7.45 4.09
CA LEU A 303 11.53 7.49 4.44
C LEU A 303 12.31 8.58 3.69
N GLU A 304 11.97 8.82 2.43
CA GLU A 304 12.58 9.87 1.61
C GLU A 304 12.07 11.29 1.94
N GLY A 305 11.20 11.44 2.96
CA GLY A 305 10.58 12.72 3.31
C GLY A 305 9.62 13.23 2.23
N ARG A 306 9.17 12.34 1.36
CA ARG A 306 8.32 12.64 0.21
C ARG A 306 6.87 12.41 0.59
N GLY A 307 6.27 13.39 1.28
CA GLY A 307 4.84 13.31 1.57
C GLY A 307 3.94 13.99 0.54
N PRO A 308 2.64 14.10 0.85
CA PRO A 308 1.64 14.67 -0.04
C PRO A 308 2.04 16.08 -0.47
N ARG A 309 2.12 16.28 -1.79
CA ARG A 309 2.29 17.60 -2.42
C ARG A 309 0.94 18.21 -2.75
#